data_AF-A0A970J0P7-F1
#
_entry.id   AF-A0A970J0P7-F1
#
_cell.length_a   1.000
_cell.length_b   1.000
_cell.length_c   1.000
_cell.angle_alpha   90.00
_cell.angle_beta   90.00
_cell.angle_gamma   90.00
#
_symmetry.space_group_name_H-M   'P 1'
#
loop_
_entity.id
_entity.type
_entity.pdbx_description
1 polymer ?
#
loop_
_entity_poly.entity_id
_entity_poly.type
_entity_poly.pdbx_seq_one_letter_code
_entity_poly.pdbx_strand_id
1 'polypeptide(L)'
;MDLSNYGLDDISKDLELGYELLKKPFKNEFEQRAAKSFKATLIAAVITTLISIALFIIALNFAVPFKGPKYSARRQGTVEGDKVRYVQNTMKYLTLEELNIDPESVDDGDKIELYFNKGDSLIGAKASKKDDDLNKKYFLIFLGLGILVLILYMIIWPLTFGKPIRQYYKLLKSQRYNY
;
A
#
# COMPACT_ATOMS: atom_id res chain seq x y z
N MET A 1 -19.80 8.59 -23.64
CA MET A 1 -18.99 7.36 -23.73
C MET A 1 -19.86 6.27 -23.13
N ASP A 2 -20.38 5.39 -23.99
CA ASP A 2 -21.43 4.41 -23.63
C ASP A 2 -20.77 3.20 -22.95
N LEU A 3 -20.99 3.07 -21.64
CA LEU A 3 -20.34 2.06 -20.77
C LEU A 3 -21.01 0.68 -20.86
N SER A 4 -22.10 0.55 -21.63
CA SER A 4 -22.86 -0.70 -21.83
C SER A 4 -22.03 -1.82 -22.49
N ASN A 5 -21.04 -1.46 -23.33
CA ASN A 5 -20.19 -2.43 -24.02
C ASN A 5 -19.08 -3.08 -23.16
N TYR A 6 -18.93 -2.66 -21.89
CA TYR A 6 -17.93 -3.22 -20.98
C TYR A 6 -18.48 -4.28 -20.01
N GLY A 7 -19.74 -4.71 -20.16
CA GLY A 7 -20.33 -5.76 -19.32
C GLY A 7 -20.57 -5.34 -17.86
N LEU A 8 -20.55 -4.04 -17.56
CA LEU A 8 -20.87 -3.50 -16.24
C LEU A 8 -22.34 -3.75 -15.85
N ASP A 9 -23.24 -3.81 -16.83
CA ASP A 9 -24.65 -4.20 -16.65
C ASP A 9 -24.80 -5.68 -16.23
N ASP A 10 -23.78 -6.50 -16.48
CA ASP A 10 -23.74 -7.93 -16.13
C ASP A 10 -23.24 -8.14 -14.69
N ILE A 11 -22.32 -7.31 -14.19
CA ILE A 11 -21.74 -7.47 -12.84
C ILE A 11 -22.78 -7.27 -11.74
N SER A 12 -23.67 -6.28 -11.88
CA SER A 12 -24.74 -6.03 -10.90
C SER A 12 -25.72 -7.20 -10.82
N LYS A 13 -26.10 -7.74 -11.99
CA LYS A 13 -26.97 -8.92 -12.12
C LYS A 13 -26.28 -10.19 -11.62
N ASP A 14 -24.98 -10.35 -11.89
CA ASP A 14 -24.16 -11.44 -11.37
C ASP A 14 -24.09 -11.41 -9.84
N LEU A 15 -23.99 -10.21 -9.25
CA LEU A 15 -24.00 -10.01 -7.81
C LEU A 15 -25.37 -10.39 -7.22
N GLU A 16 -26.44 -9.85 -7.80
CA GLU A 16 -27.82 -10.10 -7.39
C GLU A 16 -28.15 -11.61 -7.44
N LEU A 17 -27.85 -12.26 -8.57
CA LEU A 17 -27.97 -13.70 -8.76
C LEU A 17 -27.13 -14.49 -7.75
N GLY A 18 -25.89 -14.06 -7.48
CA GLY A 18 -25.02 -14.68 -6.49
C GLY A 18 -25.60 -14.61 -5.07
N TYR A 19 -26.18 -13.47 -4.68
CA TYR A 19 -26.84 -13.29 -3.39
C TYR A 19 -28.15 -14.08 -3.29
N GLU A 20 -28.96 -14.11 -4.35
CA GLU A 20 -30.16 -14.95 -4.42
C GLU A 20 -29.83 -16.43 -4.29
N LEU A 21 -28.80 -16.87 -5.01
CA LEU A 21 -28.27 -18.22 -4.90
C LEU A 21 -27.82 -18.52 -3.47
N LEU A 22 -27.13 -17.61 -2.77
CA LEU A 22 -26.78 -17.85 -1.37
C LEU A 22 -28.00 -18.05 -0.47
N LYS A 23 -29.04 -17.22 -0.64
CA LYS A 23 -30.27 -17.22 0.18
C LYS A 23 -31.20 -18.41 -0.06
N LYS A 24 -31.14 -19.04 -1.24
CA LYS A 24 -32.04 -20.15 -1.61
C LYS A 24 -31.88 -21.37 -0.67
N PRO A 25 -32.93 -21.87 -0.01
CA PRO A 25 -32.80 -22.96 0.98
C PRO A 25 -32.52 -24.33 0.36
N PHE A 26 -33.12 -24.63 -0.81
CA PHE A 26 -32.89 -25.87 -1.56
C PHE A 26 -32.24 -25.56 -2.90
N LYS A 27 -31.12 -26.22 -3.19
CA LYS A 27 -30.28 -25.95 -4.37
C LYS A 27 -30.02 -27.26 -5.11
N ASN A 28 -30.07 -27.23 -6.44
CA ASN A 28 -29.55 -28.34 -7.25
C ASN A 28 -28.00 -28.33 -7.27
N GLU A 29 -27.38 -29.40 -7.77
CA GLU A 29 -25.90 -29.50 -7.77
C GLU A 29 -25.19 -28.35 -8.49
N PHE A 30 -25.80 -27.78 -9.54
CA PHE A 30 -25.24 -26.67 -10.31
C PHE A 30 -25.33 -25.35 -9.54
N GLU A 31 -26.47 -25.08 -8.91
CA GLU A 31 -26.70 -23.93 -8.04
C GLU A 31 -25.80 -23.98 -6.80
N GLN A 32 -25.55 -25.16 -6.24
CA GLN A 32 -24.66 -25.33 -5.11
C GLN A 32 -23.19 -25.03 -5.48
N ARG A 33 -22.74 -25.47 -6.67
CA ARG A 33 -21.41 -25.12 -7.18
C ARG A 33 -21.28 -23.62 -7.46
N ALA A 34 -22.30 -23.01 -8.07
CA ALA A 34 -22.34 -21.58 -8.34
C ALA A 34 -22.29 -20.76 -7.03
N ALA A 35 -23.13 -21.07 -6.05
CA ALA A 35 -23.16 -20.40 -4.75
C ALA A 35 -21.83 -20.54 -3.97
N LYS A 36 -21.21 -21.74 -4.02
CA LYS A 36 -19.89 -21.97 -3.39
C LYS A 36 -18.80 -21.13 -4.06
N SER A 37 -18.82 -21.05 -5.39
CA SER A 37 -17.87 -20.23 -6.14
C SER A 37 -18.04 -18.75 -5.80
N PHE A 38 -19.26 -18.22 -5.81
CA PHE A 38 -19.57 -16.84 -5.46
C PHE A 38 -19.17 -16.47 -4.02
N LYS A 39 -19.41 -17.36 -3.05
CA LYS A 39 -18.96 -17.16 -1.67
C LYS A 39 -17.44 -17.05 -1.58
N ALA A 40 -16.72 -17.94 -2.27
CA ALA A 40 -15.27 -17.90 -2.31
C ALA A 40 -14.75 -16.62 -3.02
N THR A 41 -15.48 -16.12 -4.02
CA THR A 41 -15.20 -14.85 -4.70
C THR A 41 -15.30 -13.66 -3.76
N LEU A 42 -16.40 -13.59 -2.99
CA LEU A 42 -16.61 -12.54 -1.99
C LEU A 42 -15.51 -12.57 -0.93
N ILE A 43 -15.17 -13.74 -0.42
CA ILE A 43 -14.09 -13.89 0.57
C ILE A 43 -12.75 -13.44 -0.02
N ALA A 44 -12.42 -13.86 -1.23
CA ALA A 44 -11.19 -13.44 -1.91
C ALA A 44 -11.14 -11.92 -2.11
N ALA A 45 -12.24 -11.30 -2.55
CA ALA A 45 -12.33 -9.85 -2.73
C ALA A 45 -12.11 -9.09 -1.41
N VAL A 46 -12.73 -9.56 -0.31
CA VAL A 46 -12.53 -8.99 1.03
C VAL A 46 -11.07 -9.11 1.45
N ILE A 47 -10.45 -10.28 1.31
CA ILE A 47 -9.03 -10.51 1.67
C ILE A 47 -8.13 -9.59 0.85
N THR A 48 -8.30 -9.52 -0.47
CA THR A 48 -7.51 -8.65 -1.35
C THR A 48 -7.65 -7.18 -0.97
N THR A 49 -8.86 -6.75 -0.60
CA THR A 49 -9.11 -5.38 -0.13
C THR A 49 -8.38 -5.10 1.17
N LEU A 50 -8.45 -6.01 2.15
CA LEU A 50 -7.74 -5.86 3.43
C LEU A 50 -6.22 -5.82 3.24
N ILE A 51 -5.66 -6.68 2.38
CA ILE A 51 -4.23 -6.66 2.05
C ILE A 51 -3.85 -5.32 1.42
N SER A 52 -4.67 -4.82 0.50
CA SER A 52 -4.43 -3.54 -0.17
C SER A 52 -4.45 -2.37 0.81
N ILE A 53 -5.40 -2.35 1.75
CA ILE A 53 -5.45 -1.34 2.83
C ILE A 53 -4.22 -1.44 3.73
N ALA A 54 -3.82 -2.65 4.12
CA ALA A 54 -2.63 -2.85 4.95
C ALA A 54 -1.36 -2.34 4.26
N LEU A 55 -1.16 -2.69 2.98
CA LEU A 55 -0.04 -2.20 2.18
C LEU A 55 -0.06 -0.67 2.05
N PHE A 56 -1.25 -0.07 1.89
CA PHE A 56 -1.40 1.38 1.80
C PHE A 56 -1.03 2.08 3.12
N ILE A 57 -1.49 1.57 4.27
CA ILE A 57 -1.12 2.10 5.59
C ILE A 57 0.39 2.00 5.82
N ILE A 58 1.00 0.87 5.45
CA ILE A 58 2.45 0.68 5.56
C ILE A 58 3.18 1.68 4.67
N ALA A 59 2.75 1.83 3.41
CA ALA A 59 3.33 2.81 2.48
C ALA A 59 3.23 4.25 3.01
N LEU A 60 2.12 4.62 3.65
CA LEU A 60 1.98 5.93 4.29
C LEU A 60 2.99 6.15 5.42
N ASN A 61 3.30 5.13 6.23
CA ASN A 61 4.31 5.27 7.28
C ASN A 61 5.72 5.54 6.73
N PHE A 62 6.04 5.05 5.53
CA PHE A 62 7.30 5.35 4.85
C PHE A 62 7.27 6.66 4.05
N ALA A 63 6.11 7.05 3.52
CA ALA A 63 5.96 8.28 2.73
C ALA A 63 5.83 9.54 3.60
N VAL A 64 5.38 9.41 4.85
CA VAL A 64 5.28 10.55 5.76
C VAL A 64 6.71 10.93 6.18
N PRO A 65 7.19 12.13 5.83
CA PRO A 65 8.49 12.59 6.30
C PRO A 65 8.47 12.57 7.83
N PHE A 66 9.47 11.91 8.43
CA PHE A 66 9.70 11.87 9.87
C PHE A 66 9.33 13.23 10.47
N LYS A 67 8.21 13.30 11.22
CA LYS A 67 7.87 14.51 11.97
C LYS A 67 8.97 14.62 13.01
N GLY A 68 9.98 15.44 12.71
CA GLY A 68 11.08 15.70 13.61
C GLY A 68 10.57 16.05 15.01
N PRO A 69 11.40 15.87 16.05
CA PRO A 69 11.03 16.22 17.41
C PRO A 69 10.53 17.67 17.45
N LYS A 70 9.56 18.01 18.31
CA LYS A 70 9.10 19.40 18.45
C LYS A 70 10.31 20.29 18.76
N TYR A 71 10.72 21.11 17.81
CA TYR A 71 11.88 21.98 17.90
C TYR A 71 11.47 23.44 17.88
N SER A 72 12.30 24.30 18.47
CA SER A 72 12.16 25.75 18.36
C SER A 72 13.10 26.34 17.32
N ALA A 73 14.22 25.67 17.04
CA ALA A 73 15.16 26.08 16.00
C ALA A 73 15.66 24.85 15.22
N ARG A 74 15.82 25.04 13.92
CA ARG A 74 16.41 24.08 12.98
C ARG A 74 17.65 24.73 12.38
N ARG A 75 18.76 23.98 12.30
CA ARG A 75 20.01 24.41 11.65
C ARG A 75 20.49 23.31 10.72
N GLN A 76 21.30 23.69 9.74
CA GLN A 76 21.92 22.74 8.82
C GLN A 76 23.40 22.62 9.14
N GLY A 77 23.85 21.39 9.40
CA GLY A 77 25.25 21.01 9.55
C GLY A 77 25.79 20.36 8.27
N THR A 78 27.11 20.34 8.14
CA THR A 78 27.83 19.64 7.07
C THR A 78 28.79 18.65 7.70
N VAL A 79 28.81 17.41 7.21
CA VAL A 79 29.76 16.37 7.66
C VAL A 79 31.16 16.72 7.17
N GLU A 80 32.12 16.68 8.10
CA GLU A 80 33.56 16.82 7.88
C GLU A 80 34.27 15.78 8.75
N GLY A 81 34.63 14.65 8.15
CA GLY A 81 35.17 13.48 8.81
C GLY A 81 34.20 12.88 9.83
N ASP A 82 34.64 12.78 11.07
CA ASP A 82 33.89 12.24 12.21
C ASP A 82 32.97 13.27 12.88
N LYS A 83 32.86 14.47 12.30
CA LYS A 83 32.18 15.64 12.89
C LYS A 83 31.20 16.29 11.95
N VAL A 84 30.25 16.98 12.53
CA VAL A 84 29.26 17.80 11.86
C VAL A 84 29.50 19.24 12.24
N ARG A 85 29.87 20.04 11.24
CA ARG A 85 30.11 21.47 11.35
C ARG A 85 28.82 22.24 11.13
N TYR A 86 28.45 23.12 12.05
CA TYR A 86 27.25 23.96 11.95
C TYR A 86 27.48 25.35 12.55
N VAL A 87 26.58 26.30 12.24
CA VAL A 87 26.69 27.71 12.66
C VAL A 87 25.68 28.01 13.77
N GLN A 88 26.15 28.51 14.92
CA GLN A 88 25.33 29.09 15.98
C GLN A 88 26.04 30.33 16.53
N ASN A 89 25.87 31.46 15.86
CA ASN A 89 26.65 32.70 16.03
C ASN A 89 28.16 32.53 15.74
N THR A 90 28.75 31.42 16.14
CA THR A 90 30.10 30.95 15.82
C THR A 90 30.05 29.56 15.18
N MET A 91 31.17 29.15 14.57
CA MET A 91 31.34 27.78 14.05
C MET A 91 31.44 26.80 15.21
N LYS A 92 30.61 25.76 15.18
CA LYS A 92 30.59 24.67 16.16
C LYS A 92 30.67 23.32 15.46
N TYR A 93 31.16 22.33 16.21
CA TYR A 93 31.31 20.96 15.77
C TYR A 93 30.58 20.05 16.76
N LEU A 94 29.89 19.04 16.25
CA LEU A 94 29.32 17.93 17.02
C LEU A 94 29.86 16.64 16.43
N THR A 95 30.22 15.65 17.22
CA THR A 95 30.67 14.36 16.68
C THR A 95 29.48 13.56 16.16
N LEU A 96 29.71 12.65 15.21
CA LEU A 96 28.65 11.74 14.75
C LEU A 96 28.10 10.86 15.89
N GLU A 97 28.96 10.50 16.85
CA GLU A 97 28.59 9.79 18.06
C GLU A 97 27.63 10.61 18.96
N GLU A 98 27.90 11.91 19.16
CA GLU A 98 26.99 12.81 19.89
C GLU A 98 25.62 12.95 19.21
N LEU A 99 25.58 12.77 17.89
CA LEU A 99 24.35 12.82 17.09
C LEU A 99 23.66 11.46 16.99
N ASN A 100 24.26 10.39 17.52
CA ASN A 100 23.83 9.01 17.34
C ASN A 100 23.64 8.64 15.85
N ILE A 101 24.55 9.14 15.00
CA ILE A 101 24.59 8.86 13.57
C ILE A 101 25.73 7.89 13.32
N ASP A 102 25.42 6.79 12.64
CA ASP A 102 26.43 5.82 12.24
C ASP A 102 27.39 6.46 11.23
N PRO A 103 28.72 6.47 11.45
CA PRO A 103 29.68 7.04 10.52
C PRO A 103 29.67 6.36 9.15
N GLU A 104 29.27 5.08 9.02
CA GLU A 104 29.10 4.44 7.71
C GLU A 104 27.83 4.92 6.99
N SER A 105 26.95 5.64 7.71
CA SER A 105 25.69 6.13 7.16
C SER A 105 25.82 7.46 6.43
N VAL A 106 26.93 8.20 6.55
CA VAL A 106 27.09 9.55 5.99
C VAL A 106 28.44 9.74 5.31
N ASP A 107 28.46 10.50 4.22
CA ASP A 107 29.69 10.84 3.49
C ASP A 107 30.15 12.27 3.82
N ASP A 108 31.44 12.54 3.66
CA ASP A 108 31.98 13.90 3.77
C ASP A 108 31.28 14.87 2.83
N GLY A 109 30.87 16.02 3.37
CA GLY A 109 30.08 17.02 2.65
C GLY A 109 28.56 16.81 2.72
N ASP A 110 28.08 15.70 3.30
CA ASP A 110 26.64 15.50 3.49
C ASP A 110 26.03 16.56 4.41
N LYS A 111 24.77 16.87 4.11
CA LYS A 111 23.98 17.83 4.90
C LYS A 111 23.14 17.11 5.93
N ILE A 112 23.27 17.55 7.18
CA ILE A 112 22.54 17.02 8.33
C ILE A 112 21.67 18.13 8.90
N GLU A 113 20.40 17.85 9.15
CA GLU A 113 19.51 18.76 9.86
C GLU A 113 19.67 18.55 11.36
N LEU A 114 19.93 19.63 12.09
CA LEU A 114 20.06 19.64 13.54
C LEU A 114 18.85 20.36 14.14
N TYR A 115 18.23 19.75 15.14
CA TYR A 115 17.04 20.27 15.83
C TYR A 115 17.38 20.67 17.26
N PHE A 116 16.97 21.87 17.66
CA PHE A 116 17.26 22.44 18.98
C PHE A 116 15.98 22.82 19.73
N ASN A 117 16.01 22.68 21.05
CA ASN A 117 14.97 23.18 21.95
C ASN A 117 15.12 24.69 22.23
N LYS A 118 14.18 25.27 23.01
CA LYS A 118 14.19 26.70 23.35
C LYS A 118 15.42 27.13 24.16
N GLY A 119 16.11 26.19 24.79
CA GLY A 119 17.37 26.40 25.52
C GLY A 119 18.61 26.14 24.67
N ASP A 120 18.48 26.10 23.33
CA ASP A 120 19.59 25.84 22.40
C ASP A 120 20.30 24.49 22.62
N SER A 121 19.66 23.55 23.33
CA SER A 121 20.15 22.17 23.48
C SER A 121 19.72 21.34 22.27
N LEU A 122 20.63 20.52 21.76
CA LEU A 122 20.36 19.58 20.69
C LEU A 122 19.34 18.54 21.17
N ILE A 123 18.28 18.34 20.40
CA ILE A 123 17.24 17.34 20.67
C ILE A 123 17.14 16.25 19.59
N GLY A 124 17.86 16.41 18.48
CA GLY A 124 17.96 15.39 17.45
C GLY A 124 18.70 15.88 16.22
N ALA A 125 19.13 14.93 15.41
CA ALA A 125 19.74 15.16 14.11
C ALA A 125 19.15 14.21 13.07
N LYS A 126 19.09 14.65 11.81
CA LYS A 126 18.61 13.84 10.69
C LYS A 126 19.49 14.02 9.48
N ALA A 127 20.02 12.93 8.94
CA ALA A 127 20.73 12.96 7.66
C ALA A 127 19.72 13.26 6.54
N SER A 128 19.90 14.40 5.85
CA SER A 128 18.86 14.96 4.97
C SER A 128 18.66 14.12 3.70
N LYS A 129 19.68 13.38 3.25
CA LYS A 129 19.72 12.73 1.94
C LYS A 129 19.35 11.24 1.97
N LYS A 130 19.93 10.48 2.91
CA LYS A 130 19.81 9.02 2.93
C LYS A 130 18.42 8.53 3.37
N ASP A 131 17.80 9.23 4.32
CA ASP A 131 16.42 8.92 4.75
C ASP A 131 15.40 9.17 3.63
N ASP A 132 15.61 10.22 2.83
CA ASP A 132 14.68 10.59 1.77
C ASP A 132 14.72 9.62 0.59
N ASP A 133 15.91 9.10 0.27
CA ASP A 133 16.09 8.06 -0.76
C ASP A 133 15.60 6.68 -0.31
N LEU A 134 15.83 6.32 0.96
CA LEU A 134 15.29 5.08 1.53
C LEU A 134 13.76 5.10 1.53
N ASN A 135 13.14 6.19 1.99
CA ASN A 135 11.69 6.33 2.01
C ASN A 135 11.07 6.24 0.61
N LYS A 136 11.68 6.87 -0.39
CA LYS A 136 11.26 6.75 -1.81
C LYS A 136 11.36 5.31 -2.31
N LYS A 137 12.47 4.61 -2.01
CA LYS A 137 12.67 3.23 -2.43
C LYS A 137 11.63 2.29 -1.81
N TYR A 138 11.37 2.41 -0.51
CA TYR A 138 10.34 1.60 0.15
C TYR A 138 8.94 1.91 -0.39
N PHE A 139 8.60 3.18 -0.59
CA PHE A 139 7.33 3.57 -1.19
C PHE A 139 7.12 2.92 -2.57
N LEU A 140 8.13 2.94 -3.44
CA LEU A 140 8.08 2.31 -4.76
C LEU A 140 7.91 0.78 -4.68
N ILE A 141 8.58 0.12 -3.73
CA ILE A 141 8.43 -1.33 -3.50
C ILE A 141 6.99 -1.66 -3.07
N PHE A 142 6.43 -0.92 -2.12
CA PHE A 142 5.05 -1.13 -1.66
C PHE A 142 4.01 -0.85 -2.76
N LEU A 143 4.22 0.19 -3.57
CA LEU A 143 3.39 0.47 -4.73
C LEU A 143 3.43 -0.69 -5.75
N GLY A 144 4.63 -1.20 -6.03
CA GLY A 144 4.82 -2.37 -6.90
C GLY A 144 4.12 -3.62 -6.39
N LEU A 145 4.22 -3.91 -5.07
CA LEU A 145 3.51 -5.02 -4.44
C LEU A 145 1.99 -4.87 -4.52
N GLY A 146 1.46 -3.65 -4.34
CA GLY A 146 0.03 -3.38 -4.49
C GLY A 146 -0.46 -3.68 -5.91
N ILE A 147 0.26 -3.22 -6.93
CA ILE A 147 -0.07 -3.51 -8.34
C ILE A 147 0.01 -5.01 -8.62
N LEU A 148 1.04 -5.70 -8.11
CA LEU A 148 1.20 -7.16 -8.27
C LEU A 148 -0.01 -7.92 -7.72
N VAL A 149 -0.48 -7.56 -6.52
CA VAL A 149 -1.66 -8.18 -5.89
C VAL A 149 -2.91 -8.00 -6.75
N LEU A 150 -3.11 -6.81 -7.33
CA LEU A 150 -4.24 -6.54 -8.23
C LEU A 150 -4.15 -7.35 -9.54
N ILE A 151 -2.96 -7.48 -10.12
CA ILE A 151 -2.73 -8.29 -11.32
C ILE A 151 -3.02 -9.77 -11.05
N LEU A 152 -2.49 -10.31 -9.95
CA LEU A 152 -2.75 -11.70 -9.55
C LEU A 152 -4.24 -11.95 -9.34
N TYR A 153 -4.94 -11.00 -8.70
CA TYR A 153 -6.39 -11.08 -8.53
C TYR A 153 -7.12 -11.12 -9.88
N MET A 154 -6.76 -10.24 -10.83
CA MET A 154 -7.36 -10.21 -12.17
C MET A 154 -7.11 -11.51 -12.96
N ILE A 155 -5.97 -12.18 -12.76
CA ILE A 155 -5.65 -13.46 -13.42
C ILE A 155 -6.41 -14.62 -12.76
N ILE A 156 -6.45 -14.66 -11.43
CA ILE A 156 -7.10 -15.73 -10.66
C ILE A 156 -8.61 -15.69 -10.85
N TRP A 157 -9.21 -14.49 -10.86
CA TRP A 157 -10.65 -14.27 -10.96
C TRP A 157 -11.36 -15.06 -12.09
N PRO A 158 -10.95 -14.95 -13.37
CA PRO A 158 -11.57 -15.68 -14.47
C PRO A 158 -11.30 -17.20 -14.41
N LEU A 159 -10.20 -17.63 -13.79
CA LEU A 159 -9.79 -19.03 -13.70
C LEU A 159 -10.56 -19.81 -12.62
N THR A 160 -10.81 -19.21 -11.46
CA THR A 160 -11.53 -19.86 -10.35
C THR A 160 -13.03 -19.58 -10.36
N PHE A 161 -13.45 -18.35 -10.66
CA PHE A 161 -14.85 -17.92 -10.48
C PHE A 161 -15.63 -17.81 -11.79
N GLY A 162 -14.97 -17.35 -12.85
CA GLY A 162 -15.62 -17.10 -14.13
C GLY A 162 -16.16 -18.35 -14.84
N LYS A 163 -15.61 -19.54 -14.59
CA LYS A 163 -16.04 -20.80 -15.24
C LYS A 163 -17.39 -21.34 -14.71
N PRO A 164 -17.57 -21.59 -13.39
CA PRO A 164 -18.82 -22.13 -12.86
C PRO A 164 -20.03 -21.19 -13.05
N ILE A 165 -19.83 -19.88 -12.90
CA ILE A 165 -20.89 -18.89 -13.14
C ILE A 165 -21.29 -18.85 -14.61
N ARG A 166 -20.31 -18.85 -15.54
CA ARG A 166 -20.60 -18.92 -16.99
C ARG A 166 -21.31 -20.22 -17.39
N GLN A 167 -21.00 -21.34 -16.74
CA GLN A 167 -21.70 -22.61 -16.96
C GLN A 167 -23.17 -22.53 -16.47
N TYR A 168 -23.41 -21.91 -15.32
CA TYR A 168 -24.77 -21.68 -14.81
C TYR A 168 -25.58 -20.74 -15.72
N TYR A 169 -24.97 -19.65 -16.22
CA TYR A 169 -25.61 -18.78 -17.21
C TYR A 169 -25.98 -19.49 -18.51
N LYS A 170 -25.11 -20.38 -19.01
CA LYS A 170 -25.41 -21.19 -20.20
C LYS A 170 -26.61 -22.12 -19.97
N LEU A 171 -26.73 -22.71 -18.78
CA LEU A 171 -27.87 -23.54 -18.37
C LEU A 171 -29.18 -22.73 -18.25
N LEU A 172 -29.14 -21.56 -17.61
CA LEU A 172 -30.30 -20.66 -17.52
C LEU A 172 -30.77 -20.22 -18.92
N LYS A 173 -29.82 -19.89 -19.80
CA LYS A 173 -30.12 -19.55 -21.19
C LYS A 173 -30.74 -20.74 -21.92
N SER A 174 -30.18 -21.95 -21.83
CA SER A 174 -30.74 -23.12 -22.51
C SER A 174 -32.14 -23.50 -22.02
N GLN A 175 -32.44 -23.33 -20.72
CA GLN A 175 -33.79 -23.57 -20.20
C GLN A 175 -34.80 -22.52 -20.64
N ARG A 176 -34.38 -21.27 -20.84
CA ARG A 176 -35.25 -20.18 -21.33
C ARG A 176 -35.59 -20.30 -22.83
N TYR A 177 -34.77 -20.99 -23.62
CA TYR A 177 -35.01 -21.23 -25.06
C TYR A 177 -35.76 -22.55 -25.37
N ASN A 178 -36.01 -23.38 -24.36
CA ASN A 178 -36.75 -24.64 -24.49
C ASN A 178 -38.22 -24.52 -24.04
N TYR A 179 -38.72 -23.29 -23.86
CA TYR A 179 -40.12 -22.96 -23.63
C TYR A 179 -40.61 -22.03 -24.74
#